data_AF-A0A9C8UKK6-F1
#
_entry.id   AF-A0A9C8UKK6-F1
#
_cell.length_a   1.000
_cell.length_b   1.000
_cell.length_c   1.000
_cell.angle_alpha   90.00
_cell.angle_beta   90.00
_cell.angle_gamma   90.00
#
_symmetry.space_group_name_H-M   'P 1'
#
loop_
_entity.id
_entity.type
_entity.pdbx_description
1 polymer ?
#
loop_
_entity_poly.entity_id
_entity_poly.type
_entity_poly.pdbx_seq_one_letter_code
_entity_poly.pdbx_strand_id
1 'polypeptide(L)'
;MIVGLGLIAPFFLYILSGVIAQMLLRHGADQQRWLDAFIFYLALPALLFQSVRMVPPGAESLVGFLTVTTTMTGMMFLIGWLIGRGNHAKDHPAVFGLAASYSNIGYMGPALTVAVLGPAAGAPAAFVF
;
A
#
# COMPACT_ATOMS: atom_id res chain seq x y z
N MET A 1 13.31 9.02 13.10
CA MET A 1 13.64 8.69 11.68
C MET A 1 14.28 7.30 11.54
N ILE A 2 15.21 6.87 12.40
CA ILE A 2 15.89 5.56 12.31
C ILE A 2 14.93 4.35 12.44
N VAL A 3 13.92 4.42 13.31
CA VAL A 3 12.96 3.32 13.54
C VAL A 3 12.11 3.01 12.29
N GLY A 4 11.66 4.06 11.58
CA GLY A 4 10.86 3.89 10.35
C GLY A 4 11.66 3.24 9.23
N LEU A 5 12.93 3.65 9.04
CA LEU A 5 13.81 3.02 8.05
C LEU A 5 14.07 1.54 8.39
N GLY A 6 14.28 1.21 9.67
CA GLY A 6 14.45 -0.19 10.10
C GLY A 6 13.22 -1.07 9.86
N LEU A 7 12.02 -0.50 9.94
CA LEU A 7 10.76 -1.21 9.69
C LEU A 7 10.50 -1.50 8.21
N ILE A 8 10.86 -0.56 7.33
CA ILE A 8 10.56 -0.67 5.90
C ILE A 8 11.71 -1.35 5.13
N ALA A 9 12.95 -1.28 5.64
CA ALA A 9 14.12 -1.89 5.00
C ALA A 9 13.93 -3.36 4.57
N PRO A 10 13.32 -4.26 5.37
CA PRO A 10 13.09 -5.65 4.94
C PRO A 10 12.26 -5.77 3.66
N PHE A 11 11.25 -4.91 3.46
CA PHE A 11 10.42 -4.91 2.25
C PHE A 11 11.24 -4.50 1.03
N PHE A 12 12.02 -3.42 1.16
CA PHE A 12 12.89 -2.97 0.07
C PHE A 12 13.99 -3.99 -0.26
N LEU A 13 14.53 -4.69 0.74
CA LEU A 13 15.49 -5.77 0.52
C LEU A 13 14.88 -6.93 -0.27
N TYR A 14 13.62 -7.29 0.01
CA TYR A 14 12.90 -8.32 -0.74
C TYR A 14 12.59 -7.91 -2.19
N ILE A 15 12.24 -6.65 -2.41
CA ILE A 15 12.06 -6.11 -3.77
C ILE A 15 13.39 -6.14 -4.52
N LEU A 16 14.47 -5.68 -3.86
CA LEU A 16 15.81 -5.65 -4.44
C LEU A 16 16.32 -7.05 -4.79
N SER A 17 16.06 -8.05 -3.94
CA SER A 17 16.44 -9.43 -4.23
C SER A 17 15.73 -9.96 -5.48
N GLY A 18 14.45 -9.62 -5.68
CA GLY A 18 13.72 -9.92 -6.90
C GLY A 18 14.33 -9.26 -8.14
N VAL A 19 14.73 -7.99 -8.04
CA VAL A 19 15.43 -7.28 -9.12
C VAL A 19 16.76 -7.96 -9.45
N ILE A 20 17.58 -8.26 -8.43
CA ILE A 20 18.87 -8.94 -8.61
C ILE A 20 18.67 -10.32 -9.25
N ALA A 21 17.68 -11.09 -8.78
CA ALA A 21 17.35 -12.39 -9.36
C ALA A 21 16.97 -12.27 -10.84
N GLN A 22 16.15 -11.29 -11.21
CA GLN A 22 15.79 -11.04 -12.61
C GLN A 22 17.01 -10.62 -13.45
N MET A 23 17.91 -9.80 -12.91
CA MET A 23 19.14 -9.38 -13.60
C MET A 23 20.11 -10.55 -13.84
N LEU A 24 20.25 -11.45 -12.86
CA LEU A 24 21.13 -12.62 -12.94
C LEU A 24 20.56 -13.72 -13.86
N LEU A 25 19.28 -14.03 -13.69
CA LEU A 25 18.66 -15.17 -14.35
C LEU A 25 18.10 -14.83 -15.73
N ARG A 26 17.78 -13.55 -16.00
CA ARG A 26 17.33 -13.03 -17.30
C ARG A 26 16.17 -13.82 -17.93
N HIS A 27 15.27 -14.33 -17.09
CA HIS A 27 14.09 -15.05 -17.57
C HIS A 27 13.19 -14.11 -18.39
N GLY A 28 12.60 -14.63 -19.47
CA GLY A 28 11.66 -13.89 -20.29
C GLY A 28 10.35 -13.66 -19.53
N ALA A 29 9.63 -12.57 -19.83
CA ALA A 29 8.39 -12.20 -19.15
C ALA A 29 7.34 -13.33 -19.13
N ASP A 30 7.32 -14.17 -20.17
CA ASP A 30 6.40 -15.32 -20.25
C ASP A 30 6.64 -16.37 -19.16
N GLN A 31 7.87 -16.48 -18.64
CA GLN A 31 8.24 -17.46 -17.63
C GLN A 31 7.77 -17.04 -16.22
N GLN A 32 7.44 -15.76 -16.02
CA GLN A 32 6.89 -15.23 -14.76
C GLN A 32 5.35 -15.20 -14.73
N ARG A 33 4.68 -15.37 -15.88
CA ARG A 33 3.21 -15.26 -15.97
C ARG A 33 2.44 -16.13 -14.99
N TRP A 34 2.93 -17.35 -14.71
CA TRP A 34 2.29 -18.25 -13.76
C TRP A 34 2.39 -17.73 -12.32
N LEU A 35 3.53 -17.13 -11.97
CA LEU A 35 3.77 -16.57 -10.64
C LEU A 35 2.92 -15.32 -10.44
N ASP A 36 2.82 -14.46 -11.44
CA ASP A 36 1.95 -13.29 -11.42
C ASP A 36 0.48 -13.70 -11.25
N ALA A 37 0.04 -14.72 -11.99
CA ALA A 37 -1.31 -15.26 -11.85
C ALA A 37 -1.55 -15.85 -10.46
N PHE A 38 -0.60 -16.61 -9.91
CA PHE A 38 -0.70 -17.14 -8.55
C PHE A 38 -0.79 -16.01 -7.51
N ILE A 39 0.07 -15.00 -7.62
CA ILE A 39 0.07 -13.86 -6.70
C ILE A 39 -1.28 -13.14 -6.77
N PHE A 40 -1.74 -12.81 -7.97
CA PHE A 40 -2.93 -12.00 -8.16
C PHE A 40 -4.23 -12.74 -7.80
N TYR A 41 -4.36 -14.01 -8.19
CA TYR A 41 -5.61 -14.76 -8.03
C TYR A 41 -5.70 -15.58 -6.74
N LEU A 42 -4.56 -15.96 -6.13
CA LEU A 42 -4.56 -16.79 -4.92
C LEU A 42 -3.97 -16.05 -3.72
N ALA A 43 -2.71 -15.61 -3.82
CA ALA A 43 -1.99 -15.09 -2.66
C ALA A 43 -2.58 -13.77 -2.14
N LEU A 44 -2.89 -12.84 -3.05
CA LEU A 44 -3.40 -11.52 -2.71
C LEU A 44 -4.82 -11.60 -2.11
N PRO A 45 -5.78 -12.38 -2.66
CA PRO A 45 -7.07 -12.60 -2.02
C PRO A 45 -6.95 -13.26 -0.64
N ALA A 46 -6.05 -14.24 -0.49
CA ALA A 46 -5.81 -14.89 0.80
C ALA A 46 -5.26 -13.90 1.84
N LEU A 47 -4.34 -13.01 1.44
CA LEU A 47 -3.79 -11.95 2.28
C LEU A 47 -4.86 -10.94 2.71
N LEU A 48 -5.70 -10.49 1.78
CA LEU A 48 -6.81 -9.57 2.08
C LEU A 48 -7.79 -10.23 3.07
N PHE A 49 -8.16 -11.48 2.83
CA PHE A 49 -9.02 -12.23 3.76
C PHE A 49 -8.38 -12.38 5.15
N GLN A 50 -7.09 -12.72 5.22
CA GLN A 50 -6.35 -12.80 6.48
C GLN A 50 -6.30 -11.46 7.21
N SER A 51 -6.24 -10.35 6.48
CA SER A 51 -6.18 -9.01 7.06
C SER A 51 -7.54 -8.58 7.63
N VAL A 52 -8.64 -8.93 6.97
CA VAL A 52 -10.01 -8.55 7.39
C VAL A 52 -10.61 -9.50 8.44
N ARG A 53 -10.19 -10.78 8.50
CA ARG A 53 -10.83 -11.78 9.39
C ARG A 53 -10.75 -11.46 10.89
N MET A 54 -9.84 -10.59 11.33
CA MET A 54 -9.63 -10.23 12.73
C MET A 54 -10.38 -8.94 13.08
N VAL A 55 -11.72 -8.93 13.02
CA VAL A 55 -12.50 -7.78 13.46
C VAL A 55 -12.48 -7.72 15.00
N PRO A 56 -11.90 -6.68 15.64
CA PRO A 56 -11.96 -6.57 17.08
C PRO A 56 -13.41 -6.36 17.55
N PRO A 57 -13.87 -7.07 18.59
CA PRO A 57 -15.17 -6.79 19.20
C PRO A 57 -15.09 -5.43 19.92
N GLY A 58 -15.96 -4.50 19.51
CA GLY A 58 -15.96 -3.11 20.01
C GLY A 58 -15.72 -2.04 18.96
N ALA A 59 -16.17 -2.26 17.71
CA ALA A 59 -16.12 -1.28 16.63
C ALA A 59 -17.01 -0.06 16.93
N GLU A 60 -16.56 0.82 17.81
CA GLU A 60 -17.18 2.12 18.04
C GLU A 60 -16.93 3.00 16.81
N SER A 61 -17.84 2.82 15.84
CA SER A 61 -18.01 3.56 14.59
C SER A 61 -16.99 3.26 13.49
N LEU A 62 -17.16 2.13 12.79
CA LEU A 62 -16.64 1.91 11.42
C LEU A 62 -16.91 3.13 10.52
N VAL A 63 -18.08 3.77 10.70
CA VAL A 63 -18.47 5.00 10.00
C VAL A 63 -17.51 6.15 10.31
N GLY A 64 -17.12 6.33 11.57
CA GLY A 64 -16.16 7.35 12.00
C GLY A 64 -14.78 7.10 11.40
N PHE A 65 -14.32 5.84 11.45
CA PHE A 65 -13.05 5.45 10.82
C PHE A 65 -13.05 5.73 9.31
N LEU A 66 -14.10 5.30 8.59
CA LEU A 66 -14.24 5.56 7.16
C LEU A 66 -14.27 7.07 6.87
N THR A 67 -15.06 7.82 7.64
CA THR A 67 -15.21 9.28 7.44
C THR A 67 -13.87 9.99 7.62
N VAL A 68 -13.13 9.70 8.70
CA VAL A 68 -11.81 10.29 8.95
C VAL A 68 -10.85 9.93 7.83
N THR A 69 -10.80 8.65 7.47
CA THR A 69 -9.80 8.17 6.50
C THR A 69 -10.08 8.69 5.10
N THR A 70 -11.33 8.65 4.65
CA THR A 70 -11.74 9.26 3.37
C THR A 70 -11.48 10.76 3.34
N THR A 71 -11.74 11.47 4.43
CA THR A 71 -11.47 12.92 4.52
C THR A 71 -9.98 13.21 4.40
N MET A 72 -9.13 12.45 5.11
CA MET A 72 -7.67 12.62 5.04
C MET A 72 -7.12 12.29 3.65
N THR A 73 -7.57 11.19 3.04
CA THR A 73 -7.17 10.82 1.67
C THR A 73 -7.60 11.89 0.66
N GLY A 74 -8.83 12.40 0.79
CA GLY A 74 -9.34 13.49 -0.05
C GLY A 74 -8.56 14.79 0.13
N MET A 75 -8.20 15.15 1.38
CA MET A 75 -7.34 16.30 1.66
C MET A 75 -5.96 16.15 1.03
N MET A 76 -5.32 14.99 1.15
CA MET A 76 -4.02 14.73 0.52
C MET A 76 -4.10 14.80 -1.00
N PHE A 77 -5.17 14.29 -1.60
CA PHE A 77 -5.41 14.40 -3.04
C PHE A 77 -5.54 15.87 -3.46
N LEU A 78 -6.34 16.66 -2.73
CA LEU A 78 -6.52 18.08 -3.02
C LEU A 78 -5.22 18.86 -2.91
N ILE A 79 -4.42 18.59 -1.87
CA ILE A 79 -3.10 19.21 -1.69
C ILE A 79 -2.18 18.86 -2.86
N GLY A 80 -2.07 17.57 -3.21
CA GLY A 80 -1.27 17.12 -4.35
C GLY A 80 -1.73 17.72 -5.67
N TRP A 81 -3.05 17.80 -5.88
CA TRP A 81 -3.65 18.42 -7.05
C TRP A 81 -3.33 19.91 -7.14
N LEU A 82 -3.46 20.66 -6.05
CA LEU A 82 -3.11 22.08 -5.98
C LEU A 82 -1.64 22.32 -6.30
N ILE A 83 -0.74 21.49 -5.77
CA ILE A 83 0.70 21.54 -6.09
C ILE A 83 0.92 21.24 -7.58
N GLY A 84 0.25 20.21 -8.11
CA GLY A 84 0.33 19.81 -9.51
C GLY A 84 -0.13 20.87 -10.51
N ARG A 85 -0.98 21.83 -10.10
CA ARG A 85 -1.38 22.97 -10.94
C ARG A 85 -0.24 23.93 -11.25
N GLY A 86 0.77 23.99 -10.39
CA GLY A 86 1.97 24.80 -10.62
C GLY A 86 3.02 24.10 -11.48
N ASN A 87 2.78 22.85 -11.88
CA ASN A 87 3.74 22.11 -12.69
C ASN A 87 3.74 22.61 -14.14
N HIS A 88 4.94 22.84 -14.67
CA HIS A 88 5.15 23.25 -16.06
C HIS A 88 5.23 22.06 -17.03
N ALA A 89 5.34 20.83 -16.52
CA ALA A 89 5.18 19.64 -17.35
C ALA A 89 3.71 19.49 -17.78
N LYS A 90 3.46 18.94 -18.97
CA LYS A 90 2.11 18.77 -19.55
C LYS A 90 1.25 17.71 -18.83
N ASP A 91 1.66 17.29 -17.64
CA ASP A 91 0.98 16.26 -16.87
C ASP A 91 -0.26 16.85 -16.18
N HIS A 92 -1.34 16.08 -16.16
CA HIS A 92 -2.58 16.51 -15.52
C HIS A 92 -2.37 16.61 -13.99
N PRO A 93 -2.82 17.69 -13.31
CA PRO A 93 -2.63 17.85 -11.87
C PRO A 93 -3.20 16.71 -11.01
N ALA A 94 -4.17 15.96 -11.54
CA ALA A 94 -4.70 14.75 -10.89
C ALA A 94 -3.65 13.65 -10.67
N VAL A 95 -2.57 13.60 -11.46
CA VAL A 95 -1.45 12.67 -11.26
C VAL A 95 -0.75 12.97 -9.94
N PHE A 96 -0.53 14.25 -9.64
CA PHE A 96 0.06 14.69 -8.37
C PHE A 96 -0.89 14.45 -7.19
N GLY A 97 -2.19 14.69 -7.39
CA GLY A 97 -3.20 14.33 -6.40
C GLY A 97 -3.18 12.85 -6.08
N LEU A 98 -3.18 11.99 -7.10
CA LEU A 98 -3.14 10.54 -6.96
C LEU A 98 -1.85 10.08 -6.26
N ALA A 99 -0.70 10.61 -6.65
CA ALA A 99 0.58 10.29 -6.02
C ALA A 99 0.64 10.70 -4.54
N ALA A 100 -0.01 11.80 -4.17
CA ALA A 100 -0.09 12.28 -2.79
C ALA A 100 -1.06 11.46 -1.93
N SER A 101 -2.19 11.02 -2.48
CA SER A 101 -3.23 10.31 -1.73
C SER A 101 -3.09 8.78 -1.76
N TYR A 102 -2.50 8.23 -2.82
CA TYR A 102 -2.38 6.79 -3.08
C TYR A 102 -0.90 6.43 -3.18
N SER A 103 -0.26 6.33 -2.01
CA SER A 103 1.12 5.87 -1.85
C SER A 103 1.23 4.37 -2.17
N ASN A 104 2.42 3.78 -2.02
CA ASN A 104 2.67 2.33 -2.09
C ASN A 104 2.09 1.59 -0.87
N ILE A 105 0.85 1.93 -0.55
CA ILE A 105 0.02 1.38 0.50
C ILE A 105 -0.12 -0.11 0.16
N GLY A 106 -0.59 -0.46 -1.05
CA GLY A 106 -0.75 -1.84 -1.59
C GLY A 106 0.23 -2.94 -1.10
N TYR A 107 1.52 -2.64 -0.99
CA TYR A 107 2.54 -3.61 -0.57
C TYR A 107 2.98 -3.50 0.89
N MET A 108 2.83 -2.34 1.52
CA MET A 108 3.48 -2.05 2.79
C MET A 108 2.52 -1.61 3.90
N GLY A 109 1.35 -1.08 3.58
CA GLY A 109 0.49 -0.44 4.58
C GLY A 109 -0.05 -1.38 5.66
N PRO A 110 -0.63 -2.59 5.42
CA PRO A 110 -1.22 -3.35 6.53
C PRO A 110 -0.10 -3.97 7.36
N ALA A 111 0.97 -4.43 6.69
CA ALA A 111 2.13 -5.02 7.34
C ALA A 111 2.89 -4.00 8.20
N LEU A 112 3.12 -2.77 7.71
CA LEU A 112 3.75 -1.70 8.50
C LEU A 112 2.83 -1.21 9.62
N THR A 113 1.53 -1.08 9.36
CA THR A 113 0.58 -0.64 10.39
C THR A 113 0.56 -1.63 11.56
N VAL A 114 0.53 -2.93 11.27
CA VAL A 114 0.62 -3.98 12.30
C VAL A 114 1.98 -3.96 13.00
N ALA A 115 3.07 -3.77 12.27
CA ALA A 115 4.41 -3.75 12.86
C ALA A 115 4.64 -2.53 13.78
N VAL A 116 3.97 -1.40 13.55
CA VAL A 116 4.08 -0.19 14.37
C VAL A 116 3.05 -0.13 15.49
N LEU A 117 1.78 -0.42 15.18
CA LEU A 117 0.64 -0.22 16.09
C LEU A 117 0.17 -1.52 16.75
N GLY A 118 0.74 -2.67 16.36
CA GLY A 118 0.41 -3.99 16.88
C GLY A 118 -0.71 -4.71 16.13
N PRO A 119 -1.01 -5.97 16.51
CA PRO A 119 -1.93 -6.85 15.77
C PRO A 119 -3.36 -6.30 15.63
N ALA A 120 -3.82 -5.50 16.59
CA ALA A 120 -5.16 -4.91 16.58
C ALA A 120 -5.38 -3.92 15.43
N ALA A 121 -4.30 -3.34 14.88
CA ALA A 121 -4.38 -2.37 13.79
C ALA A 121 -4.48 -3.01 12.39
N GLY A 122 -4.38 -4.34 12.28
CA GLY A 122 -4.40 -5.05 11.00
C GLY A 122 -5.75 -4.97 10.27
N ALA A 123 -6.86 -5.19 10.98
CA ALA A 123 -8.18 -5.13 10.37
C ALA A 123 -8.61 -3.70 9.96
N PRO A 124 -8.42 -2.66 10.79
CA PRO A 124 -8.62 -1.27 10.35
C PRO A 124 -7.80 -0.92 9.10
N ALA A 125 -6.53 -1.33 9.05
CA ALA A 125 -5.68 -1.08 7.89
C ALA A 125 -6.23 -1.75 6.62
N ALA A 126 -6.83 -2.95 6.73
CA ALA A 126 -7.40 -3.66 5.61
C ALA A 126 -8.62 -2.97 4.97
N PHE A 127 -9.36 -2.13 5.72
CA PHE A 127 -10.54 -1.42 5.20
C PHE A 127 -10.21 -0.20 4.33
N VAL A 128 -8.97 0.27 4.34
CA VAL A 128 -8.52 1.49 3.64
C VAL A 128 -7.69 1.15 2.39
N PHE A 129 -7.42 -0.15 2.19
CA PHE A 129 -6.63 -0.65 1.07
C PHE A 129 -7.39 -0.76 -0.24
#